data_AF-R0EJW8-F1
#
_entry.id   AF-R0EJW8-F1
#
_cell.length_a   1.000
_cell.length_b   1.000
_cell.length_c   1.000
_cell.angle_alpha   90.00
_cell.angle_beta   90.00
_cell.angle_gamma   90.00
#
_symmetry.space_group_name_H-M   'P 1'
#
loop_
_entity.id
_entity.type
_entity.pdbx_description
1 polymer ?
#
loop_
_entity_poly.entity_id
_entity_poly.type
_entity_poly.pdbx_seq_one_letter_code
_entity_poly.pdbx_strand_id
1 'polypeptide(L)'
;MSRTAMNPAKAALTKSLRREAGRWLKSAREAAGLTQAELAERMGLRYYTFVSQVENGLGRVPIETQAIWARTLGLDPGPFARTLLRYYEPELHRLLFEDGVDAGDAPLAAQA
;
A
#
# COMPACT_ATOMS: atom_id res chain seq x y z
N MET A 1 30.44 1.23 -14.48
CA MET A 1 29.04 1.00 -14.02
C MET A 1 28.59 2.19 -13.18
N SER A 2 27.30 2.56 -13.22
CA SER A 2 26.64 3.63 -12.42
C SER A 2 26.72 5.05 -13.02
N ARG A 3 25.65 5.86 -13.13
CA ARG A 3 24.27 5.82 -12.61
C ARG A 3 23.28 6.04 -13.76
N THR A 4 22.26 5.20 -13.89
CA THR A 4 21.00 5.67 -14.50
C THR A 4 20.44 6.72 -13.55
N ALA A 5 20.64 8.00 -13.86
CA ALA A 5 19.97 9.06 -13.14
C ALA A 5 18.45 8.82 -13.27
N MET A 6 17.77 8.71 -12.14
CA MET A 6 16.33 8.46 -12.08
C MET A 6 15.60 9.50 -12.93
N ASN A 7 14.76 9.06 -13.88
CA ASN A 7 13.97 9.96 -14.73
C ASN A 7 13.15 10.92 -13.83
N PRO A 8 13.31 12.26 -13.95
CA PRO A 8 12.64 13.22 -13.07
C PRO A 8 11.11 13.14 -13.17
N ALA A 9 10.55 12.80 -14.34
CA ALA A 9 9.12 12.59 -14.50
C ALA A 9 8.64 11.36 -13.72
N LYS A 10 9.41 10.26 -13.73
CA LYS A 10 9.11 9.06 -12.94
C LYS A 10 9.15 9.37 -11.45
N ALA A 11 10.15 10.11 -10.98
CA ALA A 11 10.25 10.52 -9.58
C ALA A 11 9.08 11.41 -9.13
N ALA A 12 8.66 12.36 -9.98
CA ALA A 12 7.50 13.20 -9.73
C ALA A 12 6.20 12.38 -9.65
N LEU A 13 6.01 11.43 -10.57
CA LEU A 13 4.87 10.52 -10.58
C LEU A 13 4.82 9.67 -9.31
N THR A 14 5.94 9.03 -8.94
CA THR A 14 6.03 8.24 -7.69
C THR A 14 5.65 9.07 -6.46
N LYS A 15 6.08 10.34 -6.41
CA LYS A 15 5.72 11.25 -5.31
C LYS A 15 4.24 11.61 -5.33
N SER A 16 3.63 11.80 -6.50
CA SER A 16 2.18 12.08 -6.63
C SER A 16 1.36 10.89 -6.15
N LEU A 17 1.64 9.69 -6.67
CA LEU A 17 0.90 8.47 -6.33
C LEU A 17 1.01 8.12 -4.85
N ARG A 18 2.17 8.33 -4.23
CA ARG A 18 2.32 8.12 -2.78
C ARG A 18 1.46 9.07 -1.96
N ARG A 19 1.24 10.31 -2.42
CA ARG A 19 0.31 11.25 -1.77
C ARG A 19 -1.15 10.87 -2.01
N GLU A 20 -1.47 10.32 -3.17
CA GLU A 20 -2.81 9.77 -3.44
C GLU A 20 -3.12 8.59 -2.51
N ALA A 21 -2.19 7.66 -2.34
CA ALA A 21 -2.31 6.59 -1.36
C ALA A 21 -2.53 7.12 0.06
N GLY A 22 -1.77 8.14 0.46
CA GLY A 22 -1.92 8.78 1.77
C GLY A 22 -3.31 9.40 1.98
N ARG A 23 -3.85 10.08 0.96
CA ARG A 23 -5.22 10.62 1.00
C ARG A 23 -6.26 9.52 1.10
N TRP A 24 -6.10 8.43 0.35
CA TRP A 24 -7.01 7.28 0.42
C TRP A 24 -7.01 6.64 1.81
N LEU A 25 -5.84 6.43 2.41
CA LEU A 25 -5.70 5.90 3.77
C LEU A 25 -6.35 6.83 4.81
N LYS A 26 -6.15 8.14 4.67
CA LYS A 26 -6.79 9.15 5.52
C LYS A 26 -8.32 9.04 5.45
N SER A 27 -8.89 8.97 4.25
CA SER A 27 -10.34 8.83 4.07
C SER A 27 -10.86 7.52 4.66
N ALA A 28 -10.13 6.41 4.50
CA ALA A 28 -10.51 5.13 5.11
C ALA A 28 -10.48 5.18 6.65
N ARG A 29 -9.47 5.84 7.24
CA ARG A 29 -9.40 6.09 8.68
C ARG A 29 -10.57 6.93 9.19
N GLU A 30 -10.89 8.02 8.49
CA GLU A 30 -11.99 8.92 8.85
C GLU A 30 -13.34 8.22 8.73
N ALA A 31 -13.54 7.37 7.71
CA ALA A 31 -14.73 6.53 7.57
C ALA A 31 -14.87 5.49 8.70
N ALA A 32 -13.75 5.00 9.25
CA ALA A 32 -13.73 4.14 10.42
C ALA A 32 -13.93 4.90 11.75
N GLY A 33 -14.08 6.24 11.70
CA GLY A 33 -14.29 7.08 12.88
C GLY A 33 -13.07 7.22 13.79
N LEU A 34 -11.86 7.00 13.26
CA LEU A 34 -10.62 7.01 14.06
C LEU A 34 -9.84 8.29 13.83
N THR A 35 -9.18 8.79 14.88
CA THR A 35 -8.06 9.73 14.78
C THR A 35 -6.77 9.00 14.40
N GLN A 36 -5.74 9.74 13.98
CA GLN A 36 -4.43 9.17 13.68
C GLN A 36 -3.80 8.47 14.90
N ALA A 37 -4.02 9.02 16.09
CA ALA A 37 -3.52 8.46 17.36
C ALA A 37 -4.22 7.14 17.68
N GLU A 38 -5.55 7.09 17.58
CA GLU A 38 -6.33 5.86 17.83
C GLU A 38 -5.99 4.75 16.84
N LEU A 39 -5.77 5.08 15.55
CA LEU A 39 -5.31 4.09 14.57
C LEU A 39 -3.95 3.51 14.98
N ALA A 40 -2.99 4.36 15.35
CA ALA A 40 -1.67 3.90 15.78
C ALA A 40 -1.72 3.02 17.03
N GLU A 41 -2.55 3.42 18.01
CA GLU A 41 -2.76 2.66 19.26
C GLU A 41 -3.35 1.28 18.98
N ARG A 42 -4.42 1.21 18.17
CA ARG A 42 -5.06 -0.07 17.80
C ARG A 42 -4.15 -1.00 17.00
N MET A 43 -3.19 -0.46 16.27
CA MET A 43 -2.19 -1.25 15.55
C MET A 43 -1.01 -1.69 16.45
N GLY A 44 -0.94 -1.25 17.71
CA GLY A 44 0.20 -1.51 18.59
C GLY A 44 1.50 -0.86 18.10
N LEU A 45 1.41 0.19 17.27
CA LEU A 45 2.58 0.88 16.75
C LEU A 45 3.17 1.79 17.83
N ARG A 46 4.48 1.67 18.08
CA ARG A 46 5.17 2.48 19.11
C ARG A 46 5.20 3.98 18.79
N TYR A 47 4.91 4.39 17.55
CA TYR A 47 5.00 5.79 17.11
C TYR A 47 3.82 6.20 16.22
N TYR A 48 2.91 7.01 16.77
CA TYR A 48 1.73 7.55 16.05
C TYR A 48 2.09 8.49 14.90
N THR A 49 3.26 9.13 14.94
CA THR A 49 3.76 10.02 13.86
C THR A 49 3.87 9.29 12.53
N PHE A 50 4.00 7.96 12.57
CA PHE A 50 4.02 7.11 11.41
C PHE A 50 2.73 7.21 10.57
N VAL A 51 1.56 7.25 11.22
CA VAL A 51 0.27 7.38 10.52
C VAL A 51 0.21 8.68 9.75
N SER A 52 0.58 9.80 10.38
CA SER A 52 0.62 11.11 9.72
C SER A 52 1.62 11.15 8.56
N GLN A 53 2.80 10.55 8.70
CA GLN A 53 3.78 10.48 7.62
C GLN A 53 3.26 9.70 6.41
N VAL A 54 2.58 8.58 6.65
CA VAL A 54 1.96 7.78 5.59
C VAL A 54 0.82 8.56 4.91
N GLU A 55 -0.09 9.15 5.69
CA GLU A 55 -1.23 9.92 5.15
C GLU A 55 -0.79 11.16 4.34
N ASN A 56 0.36 11.75 4.66
CA ASN A 56 0.95 12.87 3.91
C ASN A 56 1.83 12.43 2.73
N GLY A 57 1.95 11.12 2.48
CA GLY A 57 2.79 10.57 1.42
C GLY A 57 4.28 10.81 1.65
N LEU A 58 4.72 10.89 2.91
CA LEU A 58 6.13 10.89 3.29
C LEU A 58 6.66 9.47 3.50
N GLY A 59 5.79 8.54 3.91
CA GLY A 59 6.07 7.12 4.03
C GLY A 59 5.15 6.25 3.16
N ARG A 60 5.44 4.95 3.13
CA ARG A 60 4.54 3.89 2.64
C ARG A 60 4.10 3.06 3.84
N VAL A 61 2.97 2.36 3.74
CA VAL A 61 2.64 1.28 4.69
C VAL A 61 3.53 0.06 4.39
N PRO A 62 4.35 -0.43 5.34
CA PRO A 62 5.14 -1.64 5.20
C PRO A 62 4.24 -2.82 4.90
N ILE A 63 4.67 -3.69 3.98
CA ILE A 63 3.92 -4.85 3.51
C ILE A 63 3.49 -5.72 4.69
N GLU A 64 4.39 -5.90 5.65
CA GLU A 64 4.21 -6.71 6.87
C GLU A 64 3.08 -6.18 7.76
N THR A 65 2.77 -4.89 7.65
CA THR A 65 1.74 -4.21 8.47
C THR A 65 0.43 -3.95 7.73
N GLN A 66 0.37 -4.16 6.41
CA GLN A 66 -0.83 -3.87 5.61
C GLN A 66 -2.04 -4.67 6.08
N ALA A 67 -1.85 -5.94 6.45
CA ALA A 67 -2.93 -6.79 6.93
C ALA A 67 -3.51 -6.30 8.27
N ILE A 68 -2.67 -5.84 9.19
CA ILE A 68 -3.11 -5.26 10.47
C ILE A 68 -3.83 -3.94 10.20
N TRP A 69 -3.25 -3.08 9.35
CA TRP A 69 -3.84 -1.80 8.96
C TRP A 69 -5.25 -1.96 8.40
N ALA A 70 -5.42 -2.88 7.44
CA ALA A 70 -6.72 -3.17 6.83
C ALA A 70 -7.75 -3.58 7.89
N ARG A 71 -7.42 -4.55 8.74
CA ARG A 71 -8.32 -5.05 9.80
C ARG A 71 -8.69 -3.95 10.80
N THR A 72 -7.73 -3.12 11.20
CA THR A 72 -8.01 -2.00 12.12
C THR A 72 -8.97 -0.97 11.52
N LEU A 73 -8.92 -0.78 10.20
CA LEU A 73 -9.85 0.06 9.45
C LEU A 73 -11.17 -0.64 9.09
N GLY A 74 -11.36 -1.92 9.44
CA GLY A 74 -12.54 -2.69 9.07
C GLY A 74 -12.58 -3.06 7.58
N LEU A 75 -11.44 -3.10 6.91
CA LEU A 75 -11.29 -3.46 5.50
C LEU A 75 -10.71 -4.86 5.34
N ASP A 76 -10.99 -5.48 4.18
CA ASP A 76 -10.40 -6.78 3.84
C ASP A 76 -8.92 -6.62 3.40
N PRO A 77 -7.97 -7.40 3.93
CA PRO A 77 -6.55 -7.26 3.62
C PRO A 77 -6.18 -7.41 2.15
N GLY A 78 -6.84 -8.29 1.39
CA GLY A 78 -6.51 -8.55 -0.02
C GLY A 78 -6.76 -7.32 -0.90
N PRO A 79 -8.01 -6.81 -0.97
CA PRO A 79 -8.37 -5.58 -1.66
C PRO A 79 -7.58 -4.36 -1.16
N PHE A 80 -7.32 -4.27 0.14
CA PHE A 80 -6.50 -3.20 0.71
C PHE A 80 -5.08 -3.21 0.14
N ALA A 81 -4.40 -4.37 0.16
CA ALA A 81 -3.06 -4.52 -0.38
C ALA A 81 -3.00 -4.25 -1.88
N ARG A 82 -3.97 -4.78 -2.65
CA ARG A 82 -4.10 -4.50 -4.09
C ARG A 82 -4.25 -3.01 -4.38
N THR A 83 -5.06 -2.31 -3.58
CA THR A 83 -5.25 -0.85 -3.71
C THR A 83 -3.96 -0.09 -3.44
N LEU A 84 -3.22 -0.44 -2.39
CA LEU A 84 -1.91 0.17 -2.11
C LEU A 84 -0.89 -0.13 -3.22
N LEU A 85 -0.90 -1.33 -3.78
CA LEU A 85 0.00 -1.72 -4.85
C LEU A 85 -0.19 -0.86 -6.10
N ARG A 86 -1.44 -0.53 -6.46
CA ARG A 86 -1.76 0.38 -7.57
C ARG A 86 -1.05 1.73 -7.45
N TYR A 87 -0.87 2.24 -6.23
CA TYR A 87 -0.16 3.50 -5.99
C TYR A 87 1.35 3.33 -5.83
N TYR A 88 1.77 2.30 -5.10
CA TYR A 88 3.17 2.14 -4.72
C TYR A 88 4.01 1.57 -5.85
N GLU A 89 3.49 0.58 -6.57
CA GLU A 89 4.16 -0.12 -7.67
C GLU A 89 3.17 -0.30 -8.84
N PRO A 90 2.82 0.78 -9.57
CA PRO A 90 1.76 0.74 -10.59
C PRO A 90 2.03 -0.28 -11.70
N GLU A 91 3.29 -0.44 -12.08
CA GLU A 91 3.69 -1.43 -13.09
C GLU A 91 3.48 -2.86 -12.59
N LEU A 92 3.81 -3.14 -11.33
CA LEU A 92 3.58 -4.46 -10.73
C LEU A 92 2.07 -4.72 -10.58
N HIS A 93 1.27 -3.72 -10.22
CA HIS A 93 -0.18 -3.84 -10.21
C HIS A 93 -0.72 -4.16 -11.62
N ARG A 94 -0.26 -3.44 -12.65
CA ARG A 94 -0.65 -3.68 -14.04
C ARG A 94 -0.36 -5.12 -14.46
N LEU A 95 0.87 -5.58 -14.22
CA LEU A 95 1.32 -6.95 -14.55
C LEU A 95 0.53 -8.04 -13.80
N LEU A 96 0.13 -7.80 -12.55
CA LEU A 96 -0.58 -8.80 -11.74
C LEU A 96 -2.09 -8.80 -11.94
N PHE A 97 -2.69 -7.68 -12.36
CA PHE A 97 -4.14 -7.47 -12.27
C PHE A 97 -4.83 -6.82 -13.46
N GLU A 98 -4.09 -6.28 -14.44
CA GLU A 98 -4.65 -5.60 -15.63
C GLU A 98 -4.20 -6.29 -16.93
N ASP A 99 -2.97 -6.79 -16.97
CA ASP A 99 -2.48 -7.69 -18.01
C ASP A 99 -3.05 -9.09 -17.73
N GLY A 100 -4.32 -9.27 -18.08
CA GLY A 100 -5.06 -10.50 -17.85
C GLY A 100 -4.26 -11.75 -18.22
N VAL A 101 -3.75 -12.42 -17.20
CA VAL A 101 -3.50 -13.85 -17.25
C VAL A 101 -4.14 -14.40 -16.00
N ASP A 102 -5.26 -15.07 -16.20
CA ASP A 102 -5.64 -16.25 -15.43
C ASP A 102 -4.49 -17.28 -15.53
N ALA A 103 -3.35 -16.99 -14.91
CA ALA A 103 -2.27 -17.92 -14.69
C ALA A 103 -2.62 -18.64 -13.40
N GLY A 104 -3.32 -19.77 -13.55
CA GLY A 104 -3.95 -20.54 -12.47
C GLY A 104 -3.07 -20.77 -11.24
N ASP A 105 -3.62 -21.12 -10.09
CA ASP A 105 -4.43 -22.34 -9.88
C ASP A 105 -4.07 -23.55 -10.77
N ALA A 106 -2.89 -23.55 -11.40
CA ALA A 106 -2.20 -24.78 -11.72
C ALA A 106 -1.57 -25.24 -10.40
N PRO A 107 -2.03 -26.34 -9.78
CA PRO A 107 -1.35 -26.88 -8.63
C PRO A 107 0.09 -27.13 -9.03
N LEU A 108 1.02 -26.67 -8.18
CA LEU A 108 2.42 -27.06 -8.26
C LEU A 108 2.42 -28.59 -8.11
N ALA A 109 2.39 -29.30 -9.24
CA ALA A 109 2.38 -30.74 -9.26
C ALA A 109 3.58 -31.20 -8.44
N ALA A 110 3.30 -31.81 -7.30
CA ALA A 110 4.31 -32.42 -6.45
C ALA A 110 5.03 -33.47 -7.30
N GLN A 111 6.25 -33.14 -7.72
CA GLN A 111 7.16 -34.12 -8.29
C GLN A 111 7.69 -34.93 -7.09
N ALA A 112 7.15 -36.14 -6.96
CA ALA A 112 7.67 -37.21 -6.12
C ALA A 112 8.85 -37.90 -6.81
#